data_AF-A0A1V4QI66-F1
#
_entry.id   AF-A0A1V4QI66-F1
#
_cell.length_a   1.000
_cell.length_b   1.000
_cell.length_c   1.000
_cell.angle_alpha   90.00
_cell.angle_beta   90.00
_cell.angle_gamma   90.00
#
_symmetry.space_group_name_H-M   'P 1'
#
loop_
_entity.id
_entity.type
_entity.pdbx_description
1 polymer ?
#
loop_
_entity_poly.entity_id
_entity_poly.type
_entity_poly.pdbx_seq_one_letter_code
_entity_poly.pdbx_strand_id
1 'polypeptide(L)'
;MEIEELLEQLKLDPANPCLYLALARAYLDSGAEVKARDLAVRYHRQSGADPQLWRGWAEVCQALGMARQAQTCYEQALRLAPQDWEAMYGLAVLLANVGHYEKSLHYLRKIIRGHPEHQAARVLLADNYRALGLPGQAEVLIPAAEKTSVTLPPRYFPPAISSADTAIFLQLFAGREIGYALHQIDALTGQPGYVYQEAPVNPDLIIRHLQGDLALAAYPLRTDNTARYAAVTLRLPARVWEANLKNQGYLTYQEEKLRHQVLALARYARQRNIPAYPEERGAYQFRLWFFFTDFVHFLKIKDFVTRFLEHVPQPEPGFVVEPILATQSVGIGWTERAVALPLGIHPATRRRSLFLDAEGRPYAEQLKILRKIRPIPLPTALAGLRAAASPQAVATDQRLPLSKGIKSLAQQCPVLDELINKALRGRVLRRPEKIILFYTVGLIDRTGQGLHQLLETSPDYQYQKVQRQFSRLSANPISCYKIRQLLPEITASVNCNCSFDLRGGKYPSPLLHVN
;
A
#
# COMPACT_ATOMS: atom_id res chain seq x y z
N MET A 1 -12.75 -25.20 -39.93
CA MET A 1 -13.51 -24.63 -41.05
C MET A 1 -12.50 -23.94 -41.95
N GLU A 2 -12.49 -24.26 -43.23
CA GLU A 2 -11.56 -23.64 -44.17
C GLU A 2 -11.94 -22.16 -44.38
N ILE A 3 -10.95 -21.29 -44.59
CA ILE A 3 -11.15 -19.85 -44.76
C ILE A 3 -12.14 -19.53 -45.91
N GLU A 4 -12.12 -20.35 -46.96
CA GLU A 4 -12.99 -20.19 -48.13
C GLU A 4 -14.48 -20.36 -47.77
N GLU A 5 -14.79 -21.38 -46.96
CA GLU A 5 -16.15 -21.64 -46.47
C GLU A 5 -16.68 -20.48 -45.62
N LEU A 6 -15.84 -19.89 -44.76
CA LEU A 6 -16.18 -18.71 -43.97
C LEU A 6 -16.49 -17.49 -44.83
N LEU A 7 -15.74 -17.31 -45.92
CA LEU A 7 -15.96 -16.21 -46.86
C LEU A 7 -17.25 -16.40 -47.67
N GLU A 8 -17.61 -17.63 -48.03
CA GLU A 8 -18.89 -17.93 -48.68
C GLU A 8 -20.07 -17.69 -47.74
N GLN A 9 -19.97 -18.12 -46.48
CA GLN A 9 -21.00 -17.84 -45.47
C GLN A 9 -21.17 -16.33 -45.25
N LEU A 10 -20.07 -15.55 -45.24
CA LEU A 10 -20.14 -14.09 -45.14
C LEU A 10 -20.76 -13.40 -46.35
N LYS A 11 -20.71 -14.00 -47.55
CA LYS A 11 -21.45 -13.50 -48.72
C LYS A 11 -22.96 -13.67 -48.54
N LEU A 12 -23.37 -14.76 -47.89
CA LEU A 12 -24.77 -15.08 -47.62
C LEU A 12 -25.34 -14.28 -46.44
N ASP A 13 -24.54 -14.05 -45.40
CA ASP A 13 -24.92 -13.27 -44.21
C ASP A 13 -23.82 -12.29 -43.77
N PRO A 14 -23.70 -11.12 -44.43
CA PRO A 14 -22.66 -10.13 -44.12
C PRO A 14 -22.81 -9.45 -42.76
N ALA A 15 -23.97 -9.57 -42.10
CA ALA A 15 -24.26 -8.90 -40.84
C ALA A 15 -23.87 -9.75 -39.62
N ASN A 16 -23.52 -11.01 -39.81
CA ASN A 16 -23.25 -11.95 -38.72
C ASN A 16 -21.88 -11.71 -38.07
N PRO A 17 -21.85 -11.18 -36.83
CA PRO A 17 -20.60 -10.81 -36.19
C PRO A 17 -19.78 -12.04 -35.75
N CYS A 18 -20.41 -13.22 -35.60
CA CYS A 18 -19.73 -14.46 -35.26
C CYS A 18 -18.84 -14.98 -36.41
N LEU A 19 -19.27 -14.79 -37.66
CA LEU A 19 -18.50 -15.22 -38.83
C LEU A 19 -17.19 -14.42 -38.97
N TYR A 20 -17.22 -13.11 -38.69
CA TYR A 20 -16.01 -12.29 -38.68
C TYR A 20 -15.02 -12.71 -37.59
N LEU A 21 -15.50 -13.09 -36.41
CA LEU A 21 -14.63 -13.61 -35.35
C LEU A 21 -14.01 -14.96 -35.76
N ALA A 22 -14.80 -15.87 -36.31
CA ALA A 22 -14.33 -17.18 -36.79
C ALA A 22 -13.29 -17.02 -37.90
N LEU A 23 -13.50 -16.10 -38.84
CA LEU A 23 -12.54 -15.75 -39.88
C LEU A 23 -11.24 -15.15 -39.32
N ALA A 24 -11.35 -14.27 -38.32
CA ALA A 24 -10.17 -13.71 -37.67
C ALA A 24 -9.32 -14.78 -36.96
N ARG A 25 -9.97 -15.76 -36.31
CA ARG A 25 -9.28 -16.93 -35.72
C ARG A 25 -8.62 -17.80 -36.78
N ALA A 26 -9.31 -18.12 -37.87
CA ALA A 26 -8.74 -18.87 -38.98
C ALA A 26 -7.52 -18.17 -39.62
N TYR A 27 -7.56 -16.84 -39.74
CA TYR A 27 -6.40 -16.07 -40.20
C TYR A 27 -5.24 -16.06 -39.21
N LEU A 28 -5.49 -16.12 -37.90
CA LEU A 28 -4.43 -16.29 -36.90
C LEU A 28 -3.75 -17.66 -37.04
N ASP A 29 -4.55 -18.72 -37.16
CA ASP A 29 -4.06 -20.10 -37.29
C ASP A 29 -3.24 -20.29 -38.58
N SER A 30 -3.60 -19.59 -39.66
CA SER A 30 -2.87 -19.60 -40.93
C SER A 30 -1.68 -18.64 -40.99
N GLY A 31 -1.35 -17.93 -39.90
CA GLY A 31 -0.28 -16.92 -39.84
C GLY A 31 -0.56 -15.61 -40.58
N ALA A 32 -1.78 -15.39 -41.08
CA ALA A 32 -2.19 -14.19 -41.81
C ALA A 32 -2.58 -13.04 -40.84
N GLU A 33 -1.68 -12.65 -39.94
CA GLU A 33 -1.94 -11.70 -38.85
C GLU A 33 -2.49 -10.35 -39.31
N VAL A 34 -2.04 -9.85 -40.47
CA VAL A 34 -2.49 -8.55 -41.00
C VAL A 34 -3.99 -8.56 -41.29
N LYS A 35 -4.50 -9.66 -41.85
CA LYS A 35 -5.94 -9.81 -42.15
C LYS A 35 -6.75 -9.97 -40.87
N ALA A 36 -6.27 -10.76 -39.92
CA ALA A 36 -6.90 -10.90 -38.61
C ALA A 36 -6.97 -9.56 -37.86
N ARG A 37 -5.91 -8.75 -37.94
CA ARG A 37 -5.85 -7.41 -37.33
C ARG A 37 -6.85 -6.44 -37.96
N ASP A 38 -6.98 -6.43 -39.28
CA ASP A 38 -7.97 -5.57 -39.96
C ASP A 38 -9.40 -5.93 -39.53
N LEU A 39 -9.73 -7.22 -39.45
CA LEU A 39 -11.01 -7.69 -38.96
C LEU A 39 -11.27 -7.27 -37.51
N ALA A 40 -10.28 -7.47 -36.62
CA ALA A 40 -10.40 -7.09 -35.21
C ALA A 40 -10.69 -5.60 -35.03
N VAL A 41 -10.00 -4.72 -35.77
CA VAL A 41 -10.22 -3.27 -35.69
C VAL A 41 -11.64 -2.88 -36.11
N ARG A 42 -12.14 -3.46 -37.21
CA ARG A 42 -13.43 -3.07 -37.81
C ARG A 42 -14.63 -3.67 -37.09
N TYR A 43 -14.55 -4.92 -36.66
CA TYR A 43 -15.73 -5.71 -36.29
C TYR A 43 -15.88 -5.99 -34.79
N HIS A 44 -14.84 -5.82 -33.95
CA HIS A 44 -14.97 -6.14 -32.51
C HIS A 44 -16.12 -5.38 -31.81
N ARG A 45 -16.46 -4.15 -32.26
CA ARG A 45 -17.55 -3.36 -31.68
C ARG A 45 -18.94 -3.83 -32.07
N GLN A 46 -19.06 -4.67 -33.09
CA GLN A 46 -20.33 -5.24 -33.56
C GLN A 46 -20.77 -6.45 -32.73
N SER A 47 -20.08 -6.72 -31.62
CA SER A 47 -20.40 -7.84 -30.71
C SER A 47 -21.73 -7.71 -29.97
N GLY A 48 -22.37 -6.53 -30.02
CA GLY A 48 -23.69 -6.31 -29.41
C GLY A 48 -23.72 -6.62 -27.92
N ALA A 49 -24.78 -7.32 -27.48
CA ALA A 49 -24.99 -7.74 -26.09
C ALA A 49 -24.53 -9.18 -25.82
N ASP A 50 -23.74 -9.79 -26.71
CA ASP A 50 -23.23 -11.16 -26.53
C ASP A 50 -21.86 -11.16 -25.81
N PRO A 51 -21.78 -11.63 -24.54
CA PRO A 51 -20.53 -11.68 -23.80
C PRO A 51 -19.49 -12.64 -24.40
N GLN A 52 -19.91 -13.74 -25.03
CA GLN A 52 -18.99 -14.75 -25.59
C GLN A 52 -18.27 -14.19 -26.81
N LEU A 53 -18.98 -13.41 -27.63
CA LEU A 53 -18.42 -12.74 -28.79
C LEU A 53 -17.42 -11.66 -28.40
N TRP A 54 -17.73 -10.85 -27.37
CA TRP A 54 -16.77 -9.91 -26.78
C TRP A 54 -15.51 -10.62 -26.26
N ARG A 55 -15.67 -11.75 -25.55
CA ARG A 55 -14.55 -12.55 -25.07
C ARG A 55 -13.70 -13.10 -26.21
N GLY A 56 -14.33 -13.65 -27.25
CA GLY A 56 -13.61 -14.18 -28.41
C GLY A 56 -12.81 -13.11 -29.15
N TRP A 57 -13.35 -11.91 -29.34
CA TRP A 57 -12.59 -10.79 -29.89
C TRP A 57 -11.43 -10.36 -28.98
N ALA A 58 -11.61 -10.47 -27.65
CA ALA A 58 -10.53 -10.18 -26.70
C ALA A 58 -9.35 -11.14 -26.87
N GLU A 59 -9.62 -12.43 -27.01
CA GLU A 59 -8.60 -13.48 -27.27
C GLU A 59 -7.84 -13.22 -28.58
N VAL A 60 -8.56 -12.91 -29.67
CA VAL A 60 -7.97 -12.55 -30.97
C VAL A 60 -7.09 -11.30 -30.85
N CYS A 61 -7.59 -10.25 -30.20
CA CYS A 61 -6.82 -9.03 -29.98
C CYS A 61 -5.57 -9.30 -29.12
N GLN A 62 -5.66 -10.17 -28.12
CA GLN A 62 -4.53 -10.54 -27.28
C GLN A 62 -3.45 -11.29 -28.07
N ALA A 63 -3.84 -12.28 -28.88
CA ALA A 63 -2.91 -13.00 -29.76
C ALA A 63 -2.18 -12.07 -30.74
N LEU A 64 -2.87 -11.04 -31.24
CA LEU A 64 -2.32 -10.02 -32.15
C LEU A 64 -1.47 -8.93 -31.46
N GLY A 65 -1.28 -8.99 -30.14
CA GLY A 65 -0.57 -7.98 -29.35
C GLY A 65 -1.33 -6.66 -29.17
N MET A 66 -2.62 -6.62 -29.50
CA MET A 66 -3.49 -5.44 -29.39
C MET A 66 -4.04 -5.28 -27.97
N ALA A 67 -3.16 -5.03 -27.00
CA ALA A 67 -3.48 -5.07 -25.58
C ALA A 67 -4.63 -4.14 -25.15
N ARG A 68 -4.73 -2.92 -25.71
CA ARG A 68 -5.81 -1.98 -25.37
C ARG A 68 -7.18 -2.47 -25.82
N GLN A 69 -7.25 -2.99 -27.04
CA GLN A 69 -8.47 -3.55 -27.61
C GLN A 69 -8.88 -4.81 -26.87
N ALA A 70 -7.93 -5.71 -26.59
CA ALA A 70 -8.17 -6.92 -25.80
C ALA A 70 -8.75 -6.58 -24.41
N GLN A 71 -8.15 -5.62 -23.70
CA GLN A 71 -8.65 -5.19 -22.40
C GLN A 71 -10.08 -4.64 -22.51
N THR A 72 -10.35 -3.80 -23.51
CA THR A 72 -11.68 -3.23 -23.74
C THR A 72 -12.72 -4.34 -23.97
N CYS A 73 -12.40 -5.31 -24.82
CA CYS A 73 -13.29 -6.43 -25.13
C CYS A 73 -13.56 -7.30 -23.89
N TYR A 74 -12.54 -7.65 -23.10
CA TYR A 74 -12.73 -8.37 -21.83
C TYR A 74 -13.58 -7.58 -20.83
N GLU A 75 -13.37 -6.28 -20.70
CA GLU A 75 -14.18 -5.43 -19.81
C GLU A 75 -15.64 -5.34 -20.24
N GLN A 76 -15.94 -5.38 -21.55
CA GLN A 76 -17.33 -5.46 -22.04
C GLN A 76 -17.94 -6.84 -21.76
N ALA A 77 -17.20 -7.93 -22.02
CA ALA A 77 -17.64 -9.29 -21.71
C ALA A 77 -18.01 -9.41 -20.23
N LEU A 78 -17.15 -8.93 -19.33
CA LEU A 78 -17.38 -8.94 -17.88
C LEU A 78 -18.46 -7.97 -17.40
N ARG A 79 -18.80 -6.93 -18.17
CA ARG A 79 -19.95 -6.06 -17.87
C ARG A 79 -21.26 -6.79 -18.15
N LEU A 80 -21.33 -7.53 -19.25
CA LEU A 80 -22.50 -8.30 -19.67
C LEU A 80 -22.65 -9.58 -18.84
N ALA A 81 -21.54 -10.26 -18.55
CA ALA A 81 -21.48 -11.49 -17.75
C ALA A 81 -20.40 -11.36 -16.65
N PRO A 82 -20.74 -10.83 -15.46
CA PRO A 82 -19.78 -10.62 -14.37
C PRO A 82 -19.12 -11.89 -13.81
N GLN A 83 -19.70 -13.06 -14.10
CA GLN A 83 -19.20 -14.38 -13.67
C GLN A 83 -18.62 -15.19 -14.84
N ASP A 84 -18.27 -14.54 -15.96
CA ASP A 84 -17.47 -15.20 -17.00
C ASP A 84 -16.02 -15.36 -16.52
N TRP A 85 -15.74 -16.50 -15.90
CA TRP A 85 -14.44 -16.80 -15.29
C TRP A 85 -13.32 -16.92 -16.32
N GLU A 86 -13.63 -17.36 -17.54
CA GLU A 86 -12.68 -17.44 -18.65
C GLU A 86 -12.31 -16.04 -19.14
N ALA A 87 -13.29 -15.14 -19.33
CA ALA A 87 -13.01 -13.74 -19.63
C ALA A 87 -12.23 -13.05 -18.50
N MET A 88 -12.55 -13.36 -17.24
CA MET A 88 -11.85 -12.83 -16.08
C MET A 88 -10.40 -13.32 -16.03
N TYR A 89 -10.15 -14.59 -16.35
CA TYR A 89 -8.82 -15.17 -16.42
C TYR A 89 -8.01 -14.59 -17.58
N GLY A 90 -8.60 -14.49 -18.78
CA GLY A 90 -7.97 -13.85 -19.94
C GLY A 90 -7.55 -12.40 -19.67
N LEU A 91 -8.42 -11.62 -19.01
CA LEU A 91 -8.08 -10.27 -18.57
C LEU A 91 -6.93 -10.26 -17.55
N ALA A 92 -6.90 -11.20 -16.60
CA ALA A 92 -5.82 -11.30 -15.63
C ALA A 92 -4.47 -11.64 -16.30
N VAL A 93 -4.46 -12.56 -17.26
CA VAL A 93 -3.28 -12.90 -18.09
C VAL A 93 -2.78 -11.67 -18.83
N LEU A 94 -3.68 -10.96 -19.54
CA LEU A 94 -3.34 -9.75 -20.26
C LEU A 94 -2.71 -8.69 -19.34
N LEU A 95 -3.32 -8.45 -18.17
CA LEU A 95 -2.83 -7.49 -17.19
C LEU A 95 -1.45 -7.90 -16.64
N ALA A 96 -1.22 -9.18 -16.37
CA ALA A 96 0.07 -9.69 -15.93
C ALA A 96 1.16 -9.48 -16.99
N ASN A 97 0.86 -9.77 -18.26
CA ASN A 97 1.78 -9.61 -19.38
C ASN A 97 2.19 -8.14 -19.60
N VAL A 98 1.26 -7.21 -19.39
CA VAL A 98 1.53 -5.76 -19.48
C VAL A 98 2.18 -5.21 -18.18
N GLY A 99 2.38 -6.04 -17.15
CA GLY A 99 3.00 -5.66 -15.88
C GLY A 99 2.06 -5.00 -14.87
N HIS A 100 0.76 -5.01 -15.11
CA HIS A 100 -0.27 -4.52 -14.18
C HIS A 100 -0.65 -5.57 -13.14
N TYR A 101 0.35 -6.00 -12.35
CA TYR A 101 0.23 -7.11 -11.40
C TYR A 101 -0.89 -6.92 -10.37
N GLU A 102 -1.06 -5.76 -9.73
CA GLU A 102 -2.14 -5.55 -8.73
C GLU A 102 -3.55 -5.78 -9.30
N LYS A 103 -3.79 -5.29 -10.52
CA LYS A 103 -5.08 -5.48 -11.20
C LYS A 103 -5.27 -6.96 -11.54
N SER A 104 -4.23 -7.63 -12.00
CA SER A 104 -4.25 -9.08 -12.22
C SER A 104 -4.57 -9.84 -10.92
N LEU A 105 -3.87 -9.55 -9.81
CA LEU A 105 -4.15 -10.13 -8.49
C LEU A 105 -5.61 -9.96 -8.06
N HIS A 106 -6.24 -8.82 -8.39
CA HIS A 106 -7.65 -8.59 -8.08
C HIS A 106 -8.58 -9.61 -8.75
N TYR A 107 -8.40 -9.82 -10.06
CA TYR A 107 -9.22 -10.76 -10.83
C TYR A 107 -8.90 -12.23 -10.45
N LEU A 108 -7.63 -12.58 -10.29
CA LEU A 108 -7.22 -13.92 -9.88
C LEU A 108 -7.76 -14.32 -8.50
N ARG A 109 -7.75 -13.40 -7.53
CA ARG A 109 -8.34 -13.66 -6.22
C ARG A 109 -9.86 -13.85 -6.29
N LYS A 110 -10.55 -13.19 -7.23
CA LYS A 110 -11.99 -13.43 -7.46
C LYS A 110 -12.22 -14.83 -8.05
N ILE A 111 -11.43 -15.21 -9.05
CA ILE A 111 -11.50 -16.54 -9.67
C ILE A 111 -11.29 -17.62 -8.61
N ILE A 112 -10.22 -17.56 -7.82
CA ILE A 112 -9.90 -18.62 -6.84
C ILE A 112 -10.92 -18.67 -5.68
N ARG A 113 -11.58 -17.57 -5.35
CA ARG A 113 -12.69 -17.59 -4.36
C ARG A 113 -13.94 -18.28 -4.90
N GLY A 114 -14.21 -18.17 -6.20
CA GLY A 114 -15.35 -18.82 -6.86
C GLY A 114 -15.06 -20.27 -7.28
N HIS A 115 -13.84 -20.53 -7.74
CA HIS A 115 -13.33 -21.80 -8.27
C HIS A 115 -11.95 -22.11 -7.67
N PRO A 116 -11.90 -22.58 -6.42
CA PRO A 116 -10.64 -22.92 -5.74
C PRO A 116 -9.74 -23.91 -6.49
N GLU A 117 -10.35 -24.76 -7.33
CA GLU A 117 -9.73 -25.79 -8.16
C GLU A 117 -9.12 -25.26 -9.47
N HIS A 118 -9.29 -23.96 -9.79
CA HIS A 118 -8.77 -23.37 -11.02
C HIS A 118 -7.24 -23.25 -10.98
N GLN A 119 -6.55 -24.35 -11.33
CA GLN A 119 -5.11 -24.48 -11.19
C GLN A 119 -4.33 -23.43 -11.97
N ALA A 120 -4.74 -23.10 -13.20
CA ALA A 120 -4.05 -22.09 -14.01
C ALA A 120 -4.11 -20.68 -13.39
N ALA A 121 -5.24 -20.28 -12.79
CA ALA A 121 -5.36 -19.03 -12.05
C ALA A 121 -4.52 -19.02 -10.77
N ARG A 122 -4.43 -20.16 -10.07
CA ARG A 122 -3.56 -20.33 -8.90
C ARG A 122 -2.08 -20.23 -9.27
N VAL A 123 -1.68 -20.82 -10.40
CA VAL A 123 -0.32 -20.73 -10.95
C VAL A 123 0.04 -19.28 -11.27
N LEU A 124 -0.80 -18.63 -12.08
CA LEU A 124 -0.60 -17.25 -12.46
C LEU A 124 -0.61 -16.32 -11.24
N LEU A 125 -1.42 -16.58 -10.21
CA LEU A 125 -1.43 -15.79 -8.98
C LEU A 125 -0.09 -15.87 -8.26
N ALA A 126 0.50 -17.06 -8.14
CA ALA A 126 1.82 -17.23 -7.55
C ALA A 126 2.91 -16.53 -8.37
N ASP A 127 2.87 -16.62 -9.70
CA ASP A 127 3.83 -15.95 -10.59
C ASP A 127 3.77 -14.43 -10.47
N ASN A 128 2.56 -13.87 -10.36
CA ASN A 128 2.39 -12.44 -10.09
C ASN A 128 2.98 -12.06 -8.73
N TYR A 129 2.80 -12.87 -7.67
CA TYR A 129 3.45 -12.62 -6.38
C TYR A 129 4.98 -12.72 -6.45
N ARG A 130 5.54 -13.67 -7.20
CA ARG A 130 7.00 -13.74 -7.44
C ARG A 130 7.52 -12.51 -8.16
N ALA A 131 6.82 -12.07 -9.20
CA ALA A 131 7.17 -10.86 -9.95
C ALA A 131 7.15 -9.61 -9.06
N LEU A 132 6.25 -9.54 -8.09
CA LEU A 132 6.17 -8.50 -7.08
C LEU A 132 7.22 -8.61 -5.95
N GLY A 133 8.10 -9.62 -5.96
CA GLY A 133 9.05 -9.83 -4.87
C GLY A 133 8.39 -10.29 -3.56
N LEU A 134 7.26 -10.99 -3.66
CA LEU A 134 6.48 -11.53 -2.55
C LEU A 134 6.53 -13.08 -2.56
N PRO A 135 7.73 -13.69 -2.43
CA PRO A 135 7.93 -15.12 -2.64
C PRO A 135 7.13 -15.97 -1.65
N GLY A 136 6.93 -15.51 -0.41
CA GLY A 136 6.18 -16.28 0.57
C GLY A 136 4.70 -16.42 0.22
N GLN A 137 4.10 -15.40 -0.43
CA GLN A 137 2.72 -15.53 -0.93
C GLN A 137 2.64 -16.52 -2.10
N ALA A 138 3.66 -16.56 -2.95
CA ALA A 138 3.74 -17.52 -4.04
C ALA A 138 3.93 -18.96 -3.55
N GLU A 139 4.80 -19.18 -2.57
CA GLU A 139 5.11 -20.50 -2.00
C GLU A 139 3.90 -21.15 -1.32
N VAL A 140 3.07 -20.36 -0.62
CA VAL A 140 1.87 -20.90 0.02
C VAL A 140 0.83 -21.33 -1.03
N LEU A 141 0.79 -20.65 -2.18
CA LEU A 141 -0.08 -21.04 -3.28
C LEU A 141 0.45 -22.27 -4.03
N ILE A 142 1.75 -22.31 -4.29
CA ILE A 142 2.42 -23.43 -4.94
C ILE A 142 3.64 -23.78 -4.10
N PRO A 143 3.52 -24.76 -3.19
CA PRO A 143 4.65 -25.23 -2.41
C PRO A 143 5.72 -25.78 -3.35
N ALA A 144 6.86 -25.09 -3.46
CA ALA A 144 8.00 -25.60 -4.20
C ALA A 144 8.69 -26.71 -3.39
N ALA A 145 9.17 -27.76 -4.05
CA ALA A 145 9.84 -28.89 -3.41
C ALA A 145 11.26 -28.58 -2.91
N GLU A 146 11.90 -27.52 -3.39
CA GLU A 146 13.33 -27.28 -3.14
C GLU A 146 13.60 -25.95 -2.46
N LYS A 147 14.11 -26.05 -1.23
CA LYS A 147 14.88 -24.99 -0.57
C LYS A 147 16.24 -24.92 -1.27
N THR A 148 16.40 -24.04 -2.25
CA THR A 148 17.68 -23.84 -2.92
C THR A 148 18.73 -23.45 -1.88
N SER A 149 19.81 -24.22 -1.80
CA SER A 149 20.89 -24.10 -0.82
C SER A 149 21.62 -22.77 -0.97
N VAL A 150 21.64 -21.99 0.11
CA VAL A 150 22.24 -20.65 0.19
C VAL A 150 23.58 -20.71 0.91
N THR A 151 24.56 -19.96 0.39
CA THR A 151 25.76 -19.48 1.07
C THR A 151 25.44 -19.08 2.52
N LEU A 152 26.15 -19.60 3.51
CA LEU A 152 25.80 -19.41 4.93
C LEU A 152 25.64 -17.91 5.26
N PRO A 153 24.42 -17.41 5.52
CA PRO A 153 24.21 -16.00 5.85
C PRO A 153 24.82 -15.68 7.22
N PRO A 154 25.09 -14.39 7.52
CA PRO A 154 25.54 -13.97 8.84
C PRO A 154 24.57 -14.47 9.92
N ARG A 155 25.14 -15.12 10.95
CA ARG A 155 24.38 -15.69 12.05
C ARG A 155 23.98 -14.58 13.02
N TYR A 156 22.70 -14.19 12.99
CA TYR A 156 22.14 -13.14 13.84
C TYR A 156 21.71 -13.60 15.25
N PHE A 157 21.59 -14.91 15.45
CA PHE A 157 21.06 -15.53 16.66
C PHE A 157 21.98 -16.65 17.15
N PRO A 158 22.08 -16.84 18.49
CA PRO A 158 22.83 -17.95 19.04
C PRO A 158 22.19 -19.30 18.66
N PRO A 159 22.95 -20.41 18.71
CA PRO A 159 22.42 -21.76 18.44
C PRO A 159 21.25 -22.16 19.34
N ALA A 160 21.33 -21.77 20.60
CA ALA A 160 20.33 -22.03 21.60
C ALA A 160 19.81 -20.69 22.13
N ILE A 161 18.48 -20.55 22.13
CA ILE A 161 17.78 -19.41 22.71
C ILE A 161 17.46 -19.78 24.16
N SER A 162 17.98 -19.01 25.11
CA SER A 162 17.80 -19.32 26.54
C SER A 162 16.44 -18.86 27.07
N SER A 163 16.03 -19.40 28.21
CA SER A 163 14.84 -18.91 28.95
C SER A 163 14.95 -17.44 29.36
N ALA A 164 16.17 -16.95 29.63
CA ALA A 164 16.40 -15.53 29.90
C ALA A 164 16.12 -14.65 28.66
N ASP A 165 16.47 -15.12 27.47
CA ASP A 165 16.22 -14.39 26.22
C ASP A 165 14.73 -14.29 25.91
N THR A 166 13.99 -15.39 26.06
CA THR A 166 12.53 -15.39 25.87
C THR A 166 11.82 -14.55 26.93
N ALA A 167 12.29 -14.56 28.18
CA ALA A 167 11.74 -13.72 29.24
C ALA A 167 11.89 -12.22 28.95
N ILE A 168 13.07 -11.78 28.48
CA ILE A 168 13.29 -10.38 28.07
C ILE A 168 12.37 -10.01 26.89
N PHE A 169 12.23 -10.89 25.91
CA PHE A 169 11.36 -10.66 24.77
C PHE A 169 9.88 -10.49 25.20
N LEU A 170 9.39 -11.43 26.02
CA LEU A 170 8.03 -11.38 26.57
C LEU A 170 7.81 -10.13 27.42
N GLN A 171 8.83 -9.69 28.17
CA GLN A 171 8.78 -8.43 28.90
C GLN A 171 8.67 -7.24 27.93
N LEU A 172 9.61 -7.07 27.00
CA LEU A 172 9.62 -5.89 26.13
C LEU A 172 8.33 -5.73 25.31
N PHE A 173 7.77 -6.85 24.84
CA PHE A 173 6.57 -6.89 23.99
C PHE A 173 5.31 -7.35 24.73
N ALA A 174 5.27 -7.20 26.05
CA ALA A 174 4.09 -7.51 26.85
C ALA A 174 2.90 -6.62 26.46
N GLY A 175 1.74 -7.23 26.34
CA GLY A 175 0.46 -6.59 26.06
C GLY A 175 -0.65 -7.42 26.67
N ARG A 176 -1.64 -7.79 25.86
CA ARG A 176 -2.77 -8.63 26.23
C ARG A 176 -2.35 -9.92 26.91
N GLU A 177 -3.01 -10.26 28.02
CA GLU A 177 -2.69 -11.42 28.85
C GLU A 177 -3.04 -12.76 28.17
N ILE A 178 -4.19 -12.80 27.49
CA ILE A 178 -4.67 -13.96 26.75
C ILE A 178 -5.10 -13.47 25.36
N GLY A 179 -4.54 -14.08 24.33
CA GLY A 179 -4.80 -13.71 22.95
C GLY A 179 -3.53 -13.24 22.25
N TYR A 180 -3.13 -13.96 21.21
CA TYR A 180 -2.12 -13.51 20.25
C TYR A 180 -2.63 -13.74 18.83
N ALA A 181 -1.87 -13.29 17.83
CA ALA A 181 -2.18 -13.61 16.46
C ALA A 181 -0.98 -14.24 15.75
N LEU A 182 -1.27 -15.16 14.84
CA LEU A 182 -0.30 -15.65 13.87
C LEU A 182 -0.43 -14.81 12.59
N HIS A 183 0.69 -14.23 12.16
CA HIS A 183 0.77 -13.59 10.85
C HIS A 183 0.98 -14.69 9.81
N GLN A 184 -0.06 -15.00 9.05
CA GLN A 184 -0.08 -16.11 8.10
C GLN A 184 -0.58 -15.63 6.74
N ILE A 185 -0.31 -16.42 5.72
CA ILE A 185 -0.83 -16.20 4.38
C ILE A 185 -1.95 -17.19 4.14
N ASP A 186 -3.10 -16.68 3.73
CA ASP A 186 -4.25 -17.49 3.34
C ASP A 186 -3.90 -18.40 2.14
N ALA A 187 -4.11 -19.71 2.31
CA ALA A 187 -3.66 -20.71 1.33
C ALA A 187 -4.46 -20.74 0.03
N LEU A 188 -5.59 -20.04 -0.04
CA LEU A 188 -6.41 -19.92 -1.25
C LEU A 188 -6.06 -18.65 -2.01
N THR A 189 -6.05 -17.52 -1.32
CA THR A 189 -5.95 -16.18 -1.92
C THR A 189 -4.53 -15.62 -1.93
N GLY A 190 -3.63 -16.25 -1.18
CA GLY A 190 -2.27 -15.76 -0.94
C GLY A 190 -2.25 -14.45 -0.16
N GLN A 191 -3.35 -14.00 0.47
CA GLN A 191 -3.35 -12.75 1.21
C GLN A 191 -2.78 -12.91 2.63
N PRO A 192 -1.90 -12.02 3.09
CA PRO A 192 -1.45 -12.02 4.47
C PRO A 192 -2.57 -11.54 5.40
N GLY A 193 -2.67 -12.17 6.56
CA GLY A 193 -3.65 -11.85 7.59
C GLY A 193 -3.16 -12.23 8.99
N TYR A 194 -3.90 -11.79 9.99
CA TYR A 194 -3.67 -12.15 11.39
C TYR A 194 -4.78 -13.10 11.84
N VAL A 195 -4.39 -14.30 12.24
CA VAL A 195 -5.31 -15.32 12.78
C VAL A 195 -5.21 -15.31 14.30
N TYR A 196 -6.30 -14.93 14.97
CA TYR A 196 -6.36 -14.89 16.42
C TYR A 196 -6.23 -16.29 17.03
N GLN A 197 -5.54 -16.37 18.17
CA GLN A 197 -5.35 -17.57 18.96
C GLN A 197 -5.68 -17.27 20.42
N GLU A 198 -6.62 -18.01 21.01
CA GLU A 198 -7.08 -17.82 22.39
C GLU A 198 -6.16 -18.52 23.40
N ALA A 199 -4.93 -18.06 23.49
CA ALA A 199 -3.94 -18.56 24.44
C ALA A 199 -2.93 -17.46 24.81
N PRO A 200 -2.22 -17.58 25.94
CA PRO A 200 -1.11 -16.68 26.25
C PRO A 200 0.11 -16.97 25.35
N VAL A 201 0.92 -15.95 25.10
CA VAL A 201 2.23 -16.13 24.46
C VAL A 201 3.19 -16.77 25.47
N ASN A 202 3.82 -17.89 25.11
CA ASN A 202 4.74 -18.64 25.96
C ASN A 202 6.17 -18.65 25.37
N PRO A 203 7.19 -19.09 26.15
CA PRO A 203 8.58 -19.14 25.68
C PRO A 203 8.79 -19.95 24.40
N ASP A 204 8.10 -21.07 24.21
CA ASP A 204 8.26 -21.94 23.04
C ASP A 204 7.78 -21.26 21.75
N LEU A 205 6.68 -20.50 21.82
CA LEU A 205 6.22 -19.68 20.70
C LEU A 205 7.24 -18.61 20.32
N ILE A 206 7.89 -17.98 21.31
CA ILE A 206 8.96 -17.00 21.05
C ILE A 206 10.15 -17.67 20.37
N ILE A 207 10.58 -18.85 20.83
CA ILE A 207 11.69 -19.61 20.23
C ILE A 207 11.39 -19.89 18.76
N ARG A 208 10.20 -20.44 18.46
CA ARG A 208 9.77 -20.75 17.09
C ARG A 208 9.68 -19.50 16.21
N HIS A 209 9.21 -18.37 16.75
CA HIS A 209 9.19 -17.08 16.06
C HIS A 209 10.60 -16.58 15.71
N LEU A 210 11.52 -16.63 16.67
CA LEU A 210 12.91 -16.20 16.49
C LEU A 210 13.66 -17.13 15.51
N GLN A 211 13.39 -18.44 15.55
CA GLN A 211 13.91 -19.41 14.59
C GLN A 211 13.33 -19.20 13.18
N GLY A 212 12.13 -18.62 13.09
CA GLY A 212 11.46 -18.31 11.83
C GLY A 212 10.45 -19.38 11.38
N ASP A 213 10.10 -20.31 12.27
CA ASP A 213 9.12 -21.37 12.01
C ASP A 213 7.69 -20.84 11.93
N LEU A 214 7.42 -19.72 12.62
CA LEU A 214 6.15 -19.00 12.58
C LEU A 214 6.40 -17.49 12.70
N ALA A 215 5.39 -16.69 12.42
CA ALA A 215 5.44 -15.24 12.60
C ALA A 215 4.38 -14.80 13.61
N LEU A 216 4.81 -14.39 14.81
CA LEU A 216 3.93 -13.90 15.86
C LEU A 216 3.54 -12.43 15.66
N ALA A 217 2.33 -12.13 16.10
CA ALA A 217 1.85 -10.80 16.37
C ALA A 217 1.24 -10.76 17.78
N ALA A 218 1.48 -9.66 18.48
CA ALA A 218 0.90 -9.42 19.79
C ALA A 218 -0.20 -8.35 19.71
N TYR A 219 -1.13 -8.44 20.64
CA TYR A 219 -2.14 -7.44 20.94
C TYR A 219 -1.55 -6.51 22.03
N PRO A 220 -1.21 -5.25 21.72
CA PRO A 220 -0.45 -4.41 22.66
C PRO A 220 -1.22 -4.01 23.92
N LEU A 221 -2.56 -4.04 23.89
CA LEU A 221 -3.38 -3.60 25.00
C LEU A 221 -3.65 -4.73 25.97
N ARG A 222 -3.42 -4.45 27.24
CA ARG A 222 -3.97 -5.23 28.34
C ARG A 222 -5.48 -5.02 28.48
N THR A 223 -6.11 -5.88 29.26
CA THR A 223 -7.54 -5.78 29.61
C THR A 223 -7.95 -4.43 30.21
N ASP A 224 -7.02 -3.71 30.85
CA ASP A 224 -7.20 -2.37 31.42
C ASP A 224 -6.91 -1.21 30.43
N ASN A 225 -6.79 -1.51 29.13
CA ASN A 225 -6.47 -0.55 28.05
C ASN A 225 -5.11 0.14 28.19
N THR A 226 -4.15 -0.51 28.86
CA THR A 226 -2.78 -0.03 28.97
C THR A 226 -1.83 -0.79 28.04
N ALA A 227 -0.75 -0.15 27.60
CA ALA A 227 0.31 -0.75 26.82
C ALA A 227 1.68 -0.28 27.32
N ARG A 228 2.73 -1.04 26.97
CA ARG A 228 4.11 -0.74 27.40
C ARG A 228 5.05 -0.34 26.27
N TYR A 229 4.59 -0.36 25.03
CA TYR A 229 5.40 0.04 23.90
C TYR A 229 4.55 0.76 22.85
N ALA A 230 5.25 1.47 21.97
CA ALA A 230 4.71 2.08 20.78
C ALA A 230 5.72 1.97 19.64
N ALA A 231 5.24 2.10 18.41
CA ALA A 231 6.13 2.15 17.27
C ALA A 231 5.63 3.12 16.21
N VAL A 232 6.56 3.64 15.42
CA VAL A 232 6.30 4.37 14.18
C VAL A 232 6.79 3.50 13.03
N THR A 233 5.98 3.32 12.00
CA THR A 233 6.38 2.68 10.73
C THR A 233 6.77 3.74 9.71
N LEU A 234 7.83 3.47 8.97
CA LEU A 234 8.20 4.16 7.74
C LEU A 234 8.18 3.14 6.62
N ARG A 235 7.50 3.44 5.50
CA ARG A 235 7.42 2.51 4.38
C ARG A 235 7.36 3.21 3.03
N LEU A 236 7.83 2.51 2.00
CA LEU A 236 7.58 2.88 0.61
C LEU A 236 6.13 2.52 0.23
N PRO A 237 5.36 3.40 -0.43
CA PRO A 237 4.04 3.05 -0.95
C PRO A 237 4.12 1.89 -1.93
N ALA A 238 3.13 0.98 -1.89
CA ALA A 238 3.05 -0.22 -2.72
C ALA A 238 3.30 0.09 -4.21
N ARG A 239 2.51 1.02 -4.73
CA ARG A 239 2.58 1.50 -6.12
C ARG A 239 3.97 1.93 -6.57
N VAL A 240 4.76 2.54 -5.69
CA VAL A 240 6.08 3.06 -6.04
C VAL A 240 7.04 1.92 -6.34
N TRP A 241 7.10 0.90 -5.47
CA TRP A 241 7.99 -0.22 -5.75
C TRP A 241 7.44 -1.17 -6.80
N GLU A 242 6.12 -1.34 -6.89
CA GLU A 242 5.46 -2.13 -7.93
C GLU A 242 5.75 -1.60 -9.35
N ALA A 243 5.69 -0.28 -9.53
CA ALA A 243 6.01 0.36 -10.81
C ALA A 243 7.49 0.24 -11.19
N ASN A 244 8.37 -0.08 -10.23
CA ASN A 244 9.82 -0.09 -10.39
C ASN A 244 10.45 -1.46 -10.13
N LEU A 245 9.67 -2.56 -10.16
CA LEU A 245 10.16 -3.92 -9.89
C LEU A 245 11.33 -4.34 -10.79
N LYS A 246 11.35 -3.89 -12.04
CA LYS A 246 12.45 -4.17 -12.98
C LYS A 246 13.69 -3.30 -12.71
N ASN A 247 13.54 -2.21 -11.96
CA ASN A 247 14.61 -1.27 -11.63
C ASN A 247 15.11 -1.50 -10.20
N GLN A 248 15.82 -2.61 -9.98
CA GLN A 248 16.34 -2.98 -8.67
C GLN A 248 17.26 -1.90 -8.07
N GLY A 249 18.07 -1.22 -8.90
CA GLY A 249 18.93 -0.13 -8.44
C GLY A 249 18.15 1.03 -7.81
N TYR A 250 17.03 1.42 -8.43
CA TYR A 250 16.13 2.44 -7.86
C TYR A 250 15.52 1.97 -6.54
N LEU A 251 15.07 0.73 -6.44
CA LEU A 251 14.47 0.20 -5.22
C LEU A 251 15.47 0.13 -4.06
N THR A 252 16.69 -0.32 -4.32
CA THR A 252 17.79 -0.31 -3.34
C THR A 252 18.08 1.12 -2.88
N TYR A 253 18.14 2.08 -3.81
CA TYR A 253 18.31 3.49 -3.47
C TYR A 253 17.18 4.02 -2.56
N GLN A 254 15.92 3.66 -2.83
CA GLN A 254 14.79 4.02 -1.97
C GLN A 254 14.86 3.35 -0.58
N GLU A 255 15.33 2.11 -0.50
CA GLU A 255 15.54 1.40 0.76
C GLU A 255 16.63 2.08 1.62
N GLU A 256 17.75 2.48 1.02
CA GLU A 256 18.80 3.25 1.70
C GLU A 256 18.29 4.60 2.21
N LYS A 257 17.47 5.30 1.43
CA LYS A 257 16.82 6.54 1.87
C LYS A 257 15.91 6.33 3.07
N LEU A 258 15.06 5.29 3.04
CA LEU A 258 14.21 4.93 4.17
C LEU A 258 15.04 4.60 5.42
N ARG A 259 16.15 3.87 5.25
CA ARG A 259 17.09 3.57 6.32
C ARG A 259 17.66 4.86 6.93
N HIS A 260 18.15 5.78 6.10
CA HIS A 260 18.65 7.06 6.57
C HIS A 260 17.56 7.86 7.33
N GLN A 261 16.32 7.84 6.85
CA GLN A 261 15.20 8.52 7.49
C GLN A 261 14.85 7.94 8.87
N VAL A 262 14.75 6.62 9.02
CA VAL A 262 14.45 6.01 10.33
C VAL A 262 15.57 6.28 11.35
N LEU A 263 16.83 6.30 10.91
CA LEU A 263 17.97 6.67 11.75
C LEU A 263 17.94 8.15 12.14
N ALA A 264 17.51 9.05 11.26
CA ALA A 264 17.30 10.45 11.58
C ALA A 264 16.23 10.62 12.67
N LEU A 265 15.11 9.89 12.59
CA LEU A 265 14.10 9.88 13.65
C LEU A 265 14.64 9.32 14.98
N ALA A 266 15.43 8.24 14.92
CA ALA A 266 16.07 7.67 16.11
C ALA A 266 17.04 8.66 16.77
N ARG A 267 17.87 9.37 15.98
CA ARG A 267 18.77 10.42 16.46
C ARG A 267 17.99 11.58 17.09
N TYR A 268 16.92 12.03 16.44
CA TYR A 268 16.05 13.08 16.94
C TYR A 268 15.46 12.76 18.32
N ALA A 269 15.00 11.51 18.50
CA ALA A 269 14.50 11.03 19.79
C ALA A 269 15.62 11.01 20.86
N ARG A 270 16.78 10.45 20.51
CA ARG A 270 17.93 10.33 21.44
C ARG A 270 18.47 11.69 21.91
N GLN A 271 18.51 12.70 21.04
CA GLN A 271 18.89 14.08 21.40
C GLN A 271 17.98 14.70 22.47
N ARG A 272 16.76 14.16 22.64
CA ARG A 272 15.78 14.58 23.65
C ARG A 272 15.70 13.59 24.82
N ASN A 273 16.71 12.74 24.96
CA ASN A 273 16.78 11.67 25.96
C ASN A 273 15.61 10.68 25.87
N ILE A 274 15.07 10.45 24.67
CA ILE A 274 14.03 9.45 24.42
C ILE A 274 14.69 8.24 23.73
N PRO A 275 14.85 7.10 24.42
CA PRO A 275 15.36 5.88 23.81
C PRO A 275 14.47 5.41 22.65
N ALA A 276 15.09 5.18 21.50
CA ALA A 276 14.40 4.75 20.29
C ALA A 276 15.23 3.72 19.52
N TYR A 277 14.57 2.66 19.05
CA TYR A 277 15.21 1.46 18.52
C TYR A 277 14.72 1.17 17.09
N PRO A 278 15.54 1.43 16.06
CA PRO A 278 15.18 1.17 14.68
C PRO A 278 15.23 -0.33 14.35
N GLU A 279 14.24 -0.81 13.62
CA GLU A 279 14.08 -2.18 13.12
C GLU A 279 13.86 -2.12 11.60
N GLU A 280 14.64 -2.87 10.84
CA GLU A 280 14.33 -3.20 9.46
C GLU A 280 13.40 -4.41 9.43
N ARG A 281 12.21 -4.27 8.84
CA ARG A 281 11.23 -5.37 8.73
C ARG A 281 11.33 -6.11 7.38
N GLY A 282 12.08 -5.54 6.45
CA GLY A 282 12.13 -5.94 5.04
C GLY A 282 10.99 -5.36 4.21
N ALA A 283 11.10 -5.50 2.88
CA ALA A 283 10.12 -5.01 1.90
C ALA A 283 9.89 -3.50 1.96
N TYR A 284 10.98 -2.73 2.02
CA TYR A 284 10.93 -1.27 2.05
C TYR A 284 10.11 -0.74 3.24
N GLN A 285 10.19 -1.42 4.39
CA GLN A 285 9.52 -1.05 5.64
C GLN A 285 10.50 -1.08 6.82
N PHE A 286 10.52 0.01 7.57
CA PHE A 286 11.24 0.16 8.82
C PHE A 286 10.28 0.53 9.95
N ARG A 287 10.71 0.28 11.19
CA ARG A 287 10.01 0.66 12.40
C ARG A 287 10.95 1.34 13.38
N LEU A 288 10.41 2.27 14.15
CA LEU A 288 11.09 2.88 15.28
C LEU A 288 10.30 2.57 16.55
N TRP A 289 10.88 1.79 17.45
CA TRP A 289 10.24 1.36 18.70
C TRP A 289 10.56 2.30 19.87
N PHE A 290 9.55 2.49 20.72
CA PHE A 290 9.60 3.17 22.00
C PHE A 290 9.07 2.22 23.07
N PHE A 291 9.77 2.12 24.21
CA PHE A 291 9.39 1.26 25.33
C PHE A 291 9.20 2.11 26.58
N PHE A 292 8.15 1.83 27.34
CA PHE A 292 7.81 2.54 28.56
C PHE A 292 8.08 1.68 29.80
N THR A 293 8.45 2.32 30.92
CA THR A 293 8.68 1.59 32.18
C THR A 293 7.40 0.93 32.68
N ASP A 294 6.32 1.71 32.67
CA ASP A 294 5.02 1.33 33.19
C ASP A 294 4.06 0.97 32.05
N PHE A 295 3.01 0.25 32.42
CA PHE A 295 1.83 0.12 31.56
C PHE A 295 1.06 1.44 31.57
N VAL A 296 0.90 2.03 30.39
CA VAL A 296 0.32 3.37 30.23
C VAL A 296 -0.93 3.29 29.38
N HIS A 297 -1.97 4.02 29.80
CA HIS A 297 -3.23 4.11 29.05
C HIS A 297 -2.98 4.51 27.59
N PHE A 298 -3.56 3.76 26.64
CA PHE A 298 -3.24 3.87 25.21
C PHE A 298 -3.45 5.27 24.61
N LEU A 299 -4.40 6.06 25.13
CA LEU A 299 -4.61 7.45 24.69
C LEU A 299 -3.40 8.36 24.97
N LYS A 300 -2.69 8.14 26.09
CA LYS A 300 -1.49 8.91 26.43
C LYS A 300 -0.31 8.51 25.54
N ILE A 301 -0.21 7.21 25.21
CA ILE A 301 0.77 6.72 24.22
C ILE A 301 0.46 7.32 22.84
N LYS A 302 -0.80 7.34 22.43
CA LYS A 302 -1.24 7.97 21.17
C LYS A 302 -0.86 9.46 21.13
N ASP A 303 -1.10 10.21 22.21
CA ASP A 303 -0.69 11.61 22.33
C ASP A 303 0.82 11.77 22.18
N PHE A 304 1.62 10.93 22.86
CA PHE A 304 3.08 10.95 22.71
C PHE A 304 3.55 10.71 21.28
N VAL A 305 3.06 9.66 20.61
CA VAL A 305 3.48 9.37 19.23
C VAL A 305 3.02 10.47 18.27
N THR A 306 1.82 11.02 18.49
CA THR A 306 1.31 12.15 17.70
C THR A 306 2.22 13.36 17.83
N ARG A 307 2.56 13.77 19.07
CA ARG A 307 3.49 14.88 19.32
C ARG A 307 4.88 14.60 18.77
N PHE A 308 5.38 13.37 18.91
CA PHE A 308 6.67 12.99 18.33
C PHE A 308 6.66 13.23 16.81
N LEU A 309 5.64 12.73 16.10
CA LEU A 309 5.50 12.91 14.65
C LEU A 309 5.28 14.37 14.23
N GLU A 310 4.71 15.20 15.08
CA GLU A 310 4.56 16.64 14.83
C GLU A 310 5.92 17.36 14.87
N HIS A 311 6.81 16.98 15.78
CA HIS A 311 8.07 17.66 16.04
C HIS A 311 9.29 17.09 15.31
N VAL A 312 9.22 15.86 14.77
CA VAL A 312 10.36 15.30 14.02
C VAL A 312 10.63 16.06 12.71
N PRO A 313 11.89 16.06 12.22
CA PRO A 313 12.22 16.53 10.89
C PRO A 313 11.28 15.90 9.86
N GLN A 314 10.83 16.73 8.92
CA GLN A 314 9.87 16.32 7.91
C GLN A 314 10.46 15.17 7.09
N PRO A 315 9.71 14.07 6.87
CA PRO A 315 10.18 12.98 6.02
C PRO A 315 10.31 13.44 4.58
N GLU A 316 11.26 12.86 3.86
CA GLU A 316 11.35 13.06 2.41
C GLU A 316 10.01 12.73 1.72
N PRO A 317 9.61 13.49 0.70
CA PRO A 317 8.40 13.20 -0.07
C PRO A 317 8.40 11.79 -0.66
N GLY A 318 7.24 11.14 -0.66
CA GLY A 318 7.07 9.81 -1.26
C GLY A 318 7.21 8.63 -0.27
N PHE A 319 7.52 8.87 1.00
CA PHE A 319 7.43 7.86 2.06
C PHE A 319 6.17 8.03 2.90
N VAL A 320 5.67 6.91 3.43
CA VAL A 320 4.58 6.91 4.41
C VAL A 320 5.17 6.79 5.80
N VAL A 321 4.84 7.71 6.70
CA VAL A 321 5.22 7.65 8.11
C VAL A 321 3.96 7.61 8.96
N GLU A 322 3.76 6.52 9.70
CA GLU A 322 2.53 6.29 10.45
C GLU A 322 2.76 5.69 11.83
N PRO A 323 1.97 6.08 12.84
CA PRO A 323 1.99 5.42 14.13
C PRO A 323 1.41 4.01 14.01
N ILE A 324 2.05 3.02 14.63
CA ILE A 324 1.43 1.74 14.91
C ILE A 324 0.57 1.92 16.16
N LEU A 325 -0.69 2.29 15.94
CA LEU A 325 -1.68 2.38 17.01
C LEU A 325 -2.20 0.99 17.36
N ALA A 326 -2.35 0.74 18.67
CA ALA A 326 -2.93 -0.50 19.18
C ALA A 326 -4.43 -0.62 18.87
N THR A 327 -5.09 0.47 18.45
CA THR A 327 -6.52 0.50 18.13
C THR A 327 -6.77 0.95 16.70
N GLN A 328 -7.85 0.43 16.12
CA GLN A 328 -8.40 0.82 14.82
C GLN A 328 -9.87 1.19 14.99
N SER A 329 -10.29 2.34 14.46
CA SER A 329 -11.69 2.76 14.53
C SER A 329 -12.60 1.88 13.68
N VAL A 330 -13.70 1.38 14.23
CA VAL A 330 -14.70 0.57 13.53
C VAL A 330 -16.10 1.06 13.95
N GLY A 331 -16.82 1.69 13.02
CA GLY A 331 -18.16 2.24 13.28
C GLY A 331 -18.18 3.20 14.48
N ILE A 332 -19.12 2.96 15.40
CA ILE A 332 -19.16 3.61 16.72
C ILE A 332 -18.34 2.75 17.68
N GLY A 333 -17.01 2.91 17.65
CA GLY A 333 -16.11 2.13 18.49
C GLY A 333 -14.73 1.94 17.89
N TRP A 334 -13.98 1.02 18.49
CA TRP A 334 -12.65 0.63 18.04
C TRP A 334 -12.44 -0.86 18.28
N THR A 335 -11.59 -1.46 17.46
CA THR A 335 -11.07 -2.81 17.66
C THR A 335 -9.58 -2.74 17.92
N GLU A 336 -9.08 -3.71 18.67
CA GLU A 336 -7.65 -3.85 18.90
C GLU A 336 -6.95 -4.34 17.62
N ARG A 337 -5.75 -3.83 17.36
CA ARG A 337 -4.94 -4.19 16.20
C ARG A 337 -3.75 -5.03 16.64
N ALA A 338 -3.62 -6.19 15.99
CA ALA A 338 -2.43 -7.03 16.13
C ALA A 338 -1.19 -6.35 15.53
N VAL A 339 -0.07 -6.42 16.26
CA VAL A 339 1.24 -5.86 15.87
C VAL A 339 2.23 -7.00 15.73
N ALA A 340 2.71 -7.26 14.50
CA ALA A 340 3.76 -8.26 14.27
C ALA A 340 5.00 -7.97 15.13
N LEU A 341 5.47 -8.99 15.84
CA LEU A 341 6.63 -8.93 16.71
C LEU A 341 7.93 -8.90 15.86
N PRO A 342 8.99 -8.19 16.32
CA PRO A 342 10.23 -8.08 15.57
C PRO A 342 11.02 -9.38 15.60
N LEU A 343 12.13 -9.45 14.87
CA LEU A 343 13.09 -10.55 14.81
C LEU A 343 12.62 -11.84 14.12
N GLY A 344 11.34 -11.95 13.78
CA GLY A 344 10.81 -13.08 13.00
C GLY A 344 11.04 -12.94 11.49
N ILE A 345 10.54 -13.92 10.73
CA ILE A 345 10.53 -13.88 9.26
C ILE A 345 9.19 -13.33 8.78
N HIS A 346 9.23 -12.31 7.92
CA HIS A 346 8.02 -11.73 7.34
C HIS A 346 7.36 -12.74 6.37
N PRO A 347 6.11 -13.18 6.60
CA PRO A 347 5.48 -14.24 5.82
C PRO A 347 5.46 -13.98 4.32
N ALA A 348 5.14 -12.75 3.89
CA ALA A 348 5.01 -12.43 2.47
C ALA A 348 6.34 -12.33 1.72
N THR A 349 7.38 -11.80 2.38
CA THR A 349 8.61 -11.38 1.70
C THR A 349 9.79 -12.29 2.02
N ARG A 350 9.62 -13.18 3.00
CA ARG A 350 10.66 -14.08 3.55
C ARG A 350 11.90 -13.36 4.08
N ARG A 351 11.87 -12.03 4.16
CA ARG A 351 12.92 -11.25 4.80
C ARG A 351 12.80 -11.34 6.31
N ARG A 352 13.95 -11.40 6.97
CA ARG A 352 14.04 -11.42 8.43
C ARG A 352 14.02 -10.00 8.96
N SER A 353 13.23 -9.78 10.01
CA SER A 353 13.26 -8.53 10.76
C SER A 353 14.52 -8.46 11.63
N LEU A 354 15.19 -7.29 11.66
CA LEU A 354 16.45 -7.08 12.38
C LEU A 354 16.49 -5.68 12.99
N PHE A 355 16.92 -5.56 14.25
CA PHE A 355 17.28 -4.28 14.85
C PHE A 355 18.59 -3.76 14.26
N LEU A 356 18.66 -2.43 14.14
CA LEU A 356 19.77 -1.70 13.52
C LEU A 356 20.60 -0.92 14.55
N ASP A 357 21.90 -0.84 14.30
CA ASP A 357 22.84 0.01 15.02
C ASP A 357 22.69 1.50 14.65
N ALA A 358 23.57 2.36 15.18
CA ALA A 358 23.51 3.79 14.90
C ALA A 358 23.93 4.13 13.46
N GLU A 359 24.66 3.24 12.79
CA GLU A 359 25.08 3.35 11.40
C GLU A 359 24.07 2.74 10.42
N GLY A 360 22.99 2.11 10.91
CA GLY A 360 21.96 1.48 10.10
C GLY A 360 22.22 0.03 9.73
N ARG A 361 23.26 -0.59 10.27
CA ARG A 361 23.58 -1.99 10.00
C ARG A 361 22.85 -2.89 10.99
N PRO A 362 22.41 -4.08 10.59
CA PRO A 362 21.87 -5.05 11.52
C PRO A 362 22.88 -5.40 12.62
N TYR A 363 22.44 -5.43 13.89
CA TYR A 363 23.29 -5.97 14.95
C TYR A 363 23.71 -7.41 14.64
N ALA A 364 24.99 -7.71 14.83
CA ALA A 364 25.52 -9.08 14.65
C ALA A 364 24.82 -10.10 15.57
N GLU A 365 24.40 -9.69 16.77
CA GLU A 365 23.69 -10.54 17.73
C GLU A 365 22.42 -9.86 18.24
N GLN A 366 21.28 -10.28 17.69
CA GLN A 366 19.98 -9.61 17.87
C GLN A 366 19.42 -9.78 19.30
N LEU A 367 19.74 -10.85 20.01
CA LEU A 367 19.28 -11.03 21.40
C LEU A 367 20.07 -10.17 22.40
N LYS A 368 21.30 -9.77 22.06
CA LYS A 368 22.10 -8.87 22.91
C LYS A 368 21.55 -7.45 22.93
N ILE A 369 20.98 -6.96 21.83
CA ILE A 369 20.36 -5.62 21.80
C ILE A 369 19.10 -5.57 22.65
N LEU A 370 18.31 -6.65 22.72
CA LEU A 370 17.11 -6.69 23.60
C LEU A 370 17.47 -6.40 25.06
N ARG A 371 18.59 -6.93 25.55
CA ARG A 371 19.12 -6.66 26.92
C ARG A 371 19.53 -5.20 27.14
N LYS A 372 19.84 -4.47 26.06
CA LYS A 372 20.25 -3.06 26.07
C LYS A 372 19.07 -2.11 25.86
N ILE A 373 17.87 -2.61 25.60
CA ILE A 373 16.68 -1.77 25.51
C ILE A 373 16.39 -1.19 26.90
N ARG A 374 16.24 0.14 26.95
CA ARG A 374 15.99 0.93 28.16
C ARG A 374 14.62 1.59 28.02
N PRO A 375 13.60 1.08 28.72
CA PRO A 375 12.31 1.73 28.78
C PRO A 375 12.41 3.09 29.50
N ILE A 376 11.51 4.01 29.15
CA ILE A 376 11.45 5.38 29.69
C ILE A 376 10.08 5.68 30.30
N PRO A 377 9.96 6.37 31.44
CA PRO A 377 8.66 6.85 31.92
C PRO A 377 8.01 7.81 30.92
N LEU A 378 6.73 7.60 30.59
CA LEU A 378 6.02 8.46 29.62
C LEU A 378 6.11 9.96 29.96
N PRO A 379 5.95 10.41 31.23
CA PRO A 379 6.07 11.83 31.56
C PRO A 379 7.42 12.43 31.18
N THR A 380 8.51 11.67 31.39
CA THR A 380 9.88 12.07 31.00
C THR A 380 10.01 12.18 29.48
N ALA A 381 9.46 11.21 28.75
CA ALA A 381 9.45 11.25 27.28
C ALA A 381 8.68 12.47 26.73
N LEU A 382 7.52 12.81 27.33
CA LEU A 382 6.74 13.99 26.97
C LEU A 382 7.46 15.30 27.33
N ALA A 383 8.16 15.35 28.46
CA ALA A 383 8.96 16.51 28.86
C ALA A 383 10.11 16.75 27.87
N GLY A 384 10.80 15.70 27.42
CA GLY A 384 11.84 15.78 26.40
C GLY A 384 11.35 16.34 25.05
N LEU A 385 10.09 16.07 24.69
CA LEU A 385 9.47 16.67 23.49
C LEU A 385 9.16 18.16 23.67
N ARG A 386 8.72 18.60 24.86
CA ARG A 386 8.37 19.99 25.15
C ARG A 386 9.57 20.92 25.25
N ALA A 387 10.70 20.43 25.74
CA ALA A 387 11.92 21.21 25.91
C ALA A 387 12.60 21.61 24.58
N ALA A 388 12.06 21.16 23.44
CA ALA A 388 12.65 21.39 22.13
C ALA A 388 11.95 22.52 21.38
N ALA A 389 12.73 23.47 20.87
CA ALA A 389 12.26 24.39 19.84
C ALA A 389 11.78 23.61 18.61
N SER A 390 10.66 24.04 18.00
CA SER A 390 10.15 23.47 16.76
C SER A 390 11.24 23.49 15.69
N PRO A 391 11.41 22.41 14.89
CA PRO A 391 12.35 22.46 13.78
C PRO A 391 11.95 23.56 12.79
N GLN A 392 12.91 24.39 12.38
CA GLN A 392 12.75 25.19 11.17
C GLN A 392 12.55 24.24 9.99
N ALA A 393 11.51 24.51 9.20
CA ALA A 393 11.21 23.76 7.99
C ALA A 393 12.37 23.91 7.00
N VAL A 394 13.15 22.84 6.81
CA VAL A 394 14.08 22.77 5.68
C VAL A 394 13.25 22.55 4.43
N ALA A 395 13.23 23.54 3.56
CA ALA A 395 12.58 23.44 2.25
C ALA A 395 13.40 22.50 1.36
N THR A 396 13.02 21.23 1.30
CA THR A 396 13.50 20.31 0.26
C THR A 396 12.60 20.38 -0.96
N ASP A 397 13.16 20.94 -2.03
CA ASP A 397 12.52 21.21 -3.32
C ASP A 397 12.48 19.95 -4.21
N GLN A 398 11.89 18.86 -3.70
CA GLN A 398 11.61 17.65 -4.49
C GLN A 398 10.10 17.35 -4.46
N ARG A 399 9.33 18.21 -5.13
CA ARG A 399 7.89 17.98 -5.34
C ARG A 399 7.71 16.79 -6.29
N LEU A 400 6.91 15.80 -5.90
CA LEU A 400 6.41 14.75 -6.80
C LEU A 400 5.89 15.39 -8.12
N PRO A 401 5.92 14.69 -9.27
CA PRO A 401 5.49 15.23 -10.55
C PRO A 401 3.97 15.42 -10.56
N LEU A 402 3.51 16.51 -9.94
CA LEU A 402 2.11 16.94 -9.92
C LEU A 402 1.73 17.56 -11.28
N SER A 403 0.45 17.46 -11.63
CA SER A 403 -0.08 18.10 -12.84
C SER A 403 0.12 19.62 -12.79
N LYS A 404 0.21 20.28 -13.96
CA LYS A 404 0.40 21.74 -14.06
C LYS A 404 -0.67 22.50 -13.26
N GLY A 405 -1.92 22.05 -13.30
CA GLY A 405 -3.02 22.67 -12.56
C GLY A 405 -2.84 22.59 -11.03
N ILE A 406 -2.42 21.44 -10.51
CA ILE A 406 -2.16 21.29 -9.07
C ILE A 406 -0.95 22.13 -8.63
N LYS A 407 0.10 22.19 -9.46
CA LYS A 407 1.27 23.04 -9.19
C LYS A 407 0.90 24.53 -9.14
N SER A 408 0.10 25.00 -10.10
CA SER A 408 -0.41 26.37 -10.13
C SER A 408 -1.26 26.69 -8.90
N LEU A 409 -2.15 25.77 -8.52
CA LEU A 409 -2.99 25.92 -7.33
C LEU A 409 -2.17 26.09 -6.05
N ALA A 410 -1.16 25.23 -5.86
CA ALA A 410 -0.27 25.28 -4.70
C ALA A 410 0.52 26.60 -4.67
N GLN A 411 1.02 27.07 -5.82
CA GLN A 411 1.77 28.34 -5.89
C GLN A 411 0.92 29.57 -5.55
N GLN A 412 -0.38 29.55 -5.85
CA GLN A 412 -1.25 30.71 -5.67
C GLN A 412 -2.09 30.68 -4.39
N CYS A 413 -2.24 29.51 -3.75
CA CYS A 413 -2.99 29.36 -2.50
C CYS A 413 -2.11 28.75 -1.39
N PRO A 414 -1.57 29.56 -0.46
CA PRO A 414 -0.69 29.09 0.60
C PRO A 414 -1.29 28.00 1.50
N VAL A 415 -2.62 28.04 1.70
CA VAL A 415 -3.34 27.02 2.48
C VAL A 415 -3.31 25.68 1.76
N LEU A 416 -3.54 25.67 0.45
CA LEU A 416 -3.50 24.44 -0.33
C LEU A 416 -2.06 23.96 -0.55
N ASP A 417 -1.08 24.85 -0.65
CA ASP A 417 0.34 24.46 -0.64
C ASP A 417 0.66 23.68 0.64
N GLU A 418 0.25 24.19 1.80
CA GLU A 418 0.48 23.52 3.09
C GLU A 418 -0.23 22.15 3.14
N LEU A 419 -1.47 22.04 2.68
CA LEU A 419 -2.19 20.75 2.64
C LEU A 419 -1.57 19.75 1.65
N ILE A 420 -1.18 20.21 0.47
CA ILE A 420 -0.53 19.39 -0.56
C ILE A 420 0.82 18.91 -0.03
N ASN A 421 1.62 19.79 0.55
CA ASN A 421 2.91 19.44 1.13
C ASN A 421 2.75 18.47 2.32
N LYS A 422 1.75 18.69 3.17
CA LYS A 422 1.41 17.77 4.27
C LYS A 422 1.05 16.38 3.74
N ALA A 423 0.26 16.31 2.67
CA ALA A 423 -0.10 15.06 2.01
C ALA A 423 1.14 14.36 1.45
N LEU A 424 1.91 15.05 0.59
CA LEU A 424 3.11 14.53 -0.09
C LEU A 424 4.20 14.02 0.87
N ARG A 425 4.28 14.59 2.07
CA ARG A 425 5.20 14.17 3.16
C ARG A 425 4.65 12.98 3.96
N GLY A 426 3.59 12.34 3.50
CA GLY A 426 3.01 11.15 4.10
C GLY A 426 2.45 11.32 5.51
N ARG A 427 2.08 12.55 5.89
CA ARG A 427 1.42 12.81 7.18
C ARG A 427 -0.06 12.45 7.08
N VAL A 428 -0.64 12.03 8.21
CA VAL A 428 -2.09 11.78 8.30
C VAL A 428 -2.85 13.08 8.09
N LEU A 429 -3.75 13.09 7.11
CA LEU A 429 -4.66 14.19 6.87
C LEU A 429 -5.94 14.02 7.70
N ARG A 430 -6.35 15.07 8.41
CA ARG A 430 -7.63 15.13 9.12
C ARG A 430 -8.79 15.14 8.12
N ARG A 431 -9.98 14.75 8.58
CA ARG A 431 -11.19 14.74 7.74
C ARG A 431 -11.45 16.07 7.01
N PRO A 432 -11.35 17.26 7.65
CA PRO A 432 -11.55 18.54 6.96
C PRO A 432 -10.50 18.78 5.85
N GLU A 433 -9.24 18.45 6.11
CA GLU A 433 -8.13 18.60 5.16
C GLU A 433 -8.36 17.75 3.91
N LYS A 434 -8.81 16.50 4.09
CA LYS A 434 -9.17 15.62 2.97
C LYS A 434 -10.33 16.17 2.16
N ILE A 435 -11.40 16.62 2.82
CA ILE A 435 -12.56 17.22 2.13
C ILE A 435 -12.10 18.37 1.24
N ILE A 436 -11.23 19.24 1.76
CA ILE A 436 -10.69 20.37 1.00
C ILE A 436 -9.92 19.90 -0.23
N LEU A 437 -9.02 18.91 -0.11
CA LEU A 437 -8.30 18.36 -1.26
C LEU A 437 -9.23 17.71 -2.31
N PHE A 438 -10.26 16.98 -1.88
CA PHE A 438 -11.26 16.41 -2.80
C PHE A 438 -11.98 17.52 -3.59
N TYR A 439 -12.46 18.56 -2.91
CA TYR A 439 -13.20 19.67 -3.51
C TYR A 439 -12.32 20.79 -4.11
N THR A 440 -11.02 20.53 -4.27
CA THR A 440 -10.09 21.42 -4.96
C THR A 440 -9.31 20.62 -6.00
N VAL A 441 -8.31 19.84 -5.58
CA VAL A 441 -7.50 19.02 -6.46
C VAL A 441 -8.34 18.02 -7.26
N GLY A 442 -9.34 17.40 -6.63
CA GLY A 442 -10.25 16.46 -7.31
C GLY A 442 -11.10 17.11 -8.41
N LEU A 443 -11.31 18.43 -8.39
CA LEU A 443 -12.06 19.13 -9.43
C LEU A 443 -11.17 19.62 -10.59
N ILE A 444 -9.87 19.79 -10.34
CA ILE A 444 -8.87 20.14 -11.38
C ILE A 444 -8.57 18.94 -12.27
N ASP A 445 -8.42 17.76 -11.66
CA ASP A 445 -8.08 16.54 -12.39
C ASP A 445 -9.29 15.62 -12.58
N ARG A 446 -9.86 15.67 -13.79
CA ARG A 446 -10.99 14.82 -14.20
C ARG A 446 -10.68 13.33 -14.20
N THR A 447 -9.40 12.94 -14.23
CA THR A 447 -8.99 11.54 -14.17
C THR A 447 -8.87 11.02 -12.73
N GLY A 448 -8.79 11.92 -11.75
CA GLY A 448 -8.56 11.60 -10.33
C GLY A 448 -7.12 11.19 -10.00
N GLN A 449 -6.23 11.06 -10.99
CA GLN A 449 -4.85 10.62 -10.81
C GLN A 449 -4.06 11.49 -9.83
N GLY A 450 -4.19 12.80 -9.90
CA GLY A 450 -3.53 13.76 -9.01
C GLY A 450 -4.03 13.64 -7.56
N LEU A 451 -5.32 13.38 -7.35
CA LEU A 451 -5.85 13.13 -6.02
C LEU A 451 -5.29 11.82 -5.45
N HIS A 452 -5.23 10.76 -6.27
CA HIS A 452 -4.60 9.50 -5.87
C HIS A 452 -3.10 9.68 -5.58
N GLN A 453 -2.38 10.44 -6.39
CA GLN A 453 -0.95 10.73 -6.21
C GLN A 453 -0.67 11.55 -4.93
N LEU A 454 -1.56 12.47 -4.55
CA LEU A 454 -1.42 13.21 -3.30
C LEU A 454 -1.74 12.34 -2.09
N LEU A 455 -2.78 11.52 -2.18
CA LEU A 455 -3.27 10.76 -1.04
C LEU A 455 -2.53 9.43 -0.85
N GLU A 456 -1.85 8.88 -1.85
CA GLU A 456 -1.18 7.56 -1.74
C GLU A 456 -0.08 7.51 -0.68
N THR A 457 0.52 8.66 -0.38
CA THR A 457 1.50 8.84 0.70
C THR A 457 0.82 8.95 2.07
N SER A 458 -0.47 9.25 2.12
CA SER A 458 -1.22 9.32 3.38
C SER A 458 -1.44 7.90 3.96
N PRO A 459 -1.20 7.68 5.27
CA PRO A 459 -1.27 6.36 5.90
C PRO A 459 -2.60 5.59 5.74
N ASP A 460 -3.72 6.31 5.78
CA ASP A 460 -5.07 5.74 5.71
C ASP A 460 -5.65 5.71 4.29
N TYR A 461 -4.78 5.79 3.28
CA TYR A 461 -5.15 5.68 1.88
C TYR A 461 -5.64 4.28 1.52
N GLN A 462 -6.78 4.25 0.84
CA GLN A 462 -7.32 3.04 0.24
C GLN A 462 -7.83 3.40 -1.15
N TYR A 463 -7.19 2.88 -2.20
CA TYR A 463 -7.51 3.20 -3.60
C TYR A 463 -9.02 3.13 -3.86
N GLN A 464 -9.66 2.02 -3.51
CA GLN A 464 -11.10 1.82 -3.75
C GLN A 464 -12.01 2.79 -2.99
N LYS A 465 -11.60 3.23 -1.79
CA LYS A 465 -12.37 4.19 -0.99
C LYS A 465 -12.27 5.58 -1.62
N VAL A 466 -11.05 5.97 -1.99
CA VAL A 466 -10.78 7.26 -2.66
C VAL A 466 -11.47 7.30 -4.02
N GLN A 467 -11.35 6.24 -4.84
CA GLN A 467 -11.99 6.16 -6.15
C GLN A 467 -13.52 6.26 -6.05
N ARG A 468 -14.13 5.57 -5.07
CA ARG A 468 -15.59 5.65 -4.84
C ARG A 468 -16.05 7.03 -4.37
N GLN A 469 -15.24 7.73 -3.58
CA GLN A 469 -15.53 9.10 -3.15
C GLN A 469 -15.36 10.07 -4.31
N PHE A 470 -14.32 9.90 -5.12
CA PHE A 470 -14.04 10.71 -6.30
C PHE A 470 -15.15 10.56 -7.35
N SER A 471 -15.61 9.34 -7.62
CA SER A 471 -16.69 9.10 -8.58
C SER A 471 -18.05 9.67 -8.14
N ARG A 472 -18.18 10.08 -6.87
CA ARG A 472 -19.37 10.73 -6.30
C ARG A 472 -19.14 12.21 -5.97
N LEU A 473 -17.99 12.76 -6.37
CA LEU A 473 -17.63 14.13 -6.07
C LEU A 473 -18.55 15.08 -6.83
N SER A 474 -19.22 16.00 -6.12
CA SER A 474 -20.04 17.01 -6.77
C SER A 474 -19.17 18.11 -7.40
N ALA A 475 -19.65 18.69 -8.49
CA ALA A 475 -18.92 19.75 -9.23
C ALA A 475 -18.83 21.08 -8.45
N ASN A 476 -19.53 21.22 -7.32
CA ASN A 476 -19.54 22.44 -6.54
C ASN A 476 -18.25 22.58 -5.72
N PRO A 477 -17.41 23.59 -5.99
CA PRO A 477 -16.15 23.74 -5.29
C PRO A 477 -16.37 24.23 -3.85
N ILE A 478 -15.42 23.90 -2.98
CA ILE A 478 -15.42 24.43 -1.61
C ILE A 478 -14.99 25.91 -1.61
N SER A 479 -15.67 26.76 -0.83
CA SER A 479 -15.34 28.19 -0.75
C SER A 479 -14.13 28.47 0.12
N CYS A 480 -13.42 29.57 -0.16
CA CYS A 480 -12.37 30.10 0.70
C CYS A 480 -12.88 30.37 2.13
N TYR A 481 -14.11 30.84 2.27
CA TYR A 481 -14.75 31.02 3.58
C TYR A 481 -14.87 29.69 4.34
N LYS A 482 -15.37 28.64 3.67
CA LYS A 482 -15.51 27.32 4.31
C LYS A 482 -14.16 26.70 4.66
N ILE A 483 -13.14 26.90 3.82
CA ILE A 483 -11.76 26.47 4.11
C ILE A 483 -11.24 27.13 5.40
N ARG A 484 -11.40 28.45 5.54
CA ARG A 484 -10.99 29.19 6.75
C ARG A 484 -11.71 28.72 8.01
N GLN A 485 -13.01 28.40 7.91
CA GLN A 485 -13.76 27.82 9.04
C GLN A 485 -13.27 26.43 9.44
N LEU A 486 -12.85 25.62 8.46
CA LEU A 486 -12.45 24.23 8.69
C LEU A 486 -11.00 24.10 9.16
N LEU A 487 -10.13 25.07 8.86
CA LEU A 487 -8.69 25.07 9.16
C LEU A 487 -8.22 26.40 9.75
N PRO A 488 -8.80 26.88 10.86
CA PRO A 488 -8.42 28.17 11.45
C PRO A 488 -6.93 28.23 11.81
N GLU A 489 -6.35 27.12 12.27
CA GLU A 489 -4.94 27.02 12.63
C GLU A 489 -3.97 27.19 11.45
N ILE A 490 -4.28 26.62 10.28
CA ILE A 490 -3.44 26.77 9.08
C ILE A 490 -3.63 28.18 8.53
N THR A 491 -4.87 28.64 8.42
CA THR A 491 -5.14 29.97 7.86
C THR A 491 -4.61 31.12 8.70
N ALA A 492 -4.37 30.92 10.00
CA ALA A 492 -3.69 31.87 10.85
C ALA A 492 -2.15 31.82 10.70
N SER A 493 -1.58 30.68 10.31
CA SER A 493 -0.13 30.49 10.19
C SER A 493 0.44 30.82 8.81
N VAL A 494 -0.40 30.84 7.77
CA VAL A 494 -0.01 31.21 6.40
C VAL A 494 -0.70 32.49 5.95
N ASN A 495 -0.11 33.22 5.00
CA ASN A 495 -0.67 34.46 4.48
C ASN A 495 -1.87 34.22 3.53
N CYS A 496 -3.02 33.83 4.07
CA CYS A 496 -4.25 33.53 3.33
C CYS A 496 -5.07 34.79 3.02
N ASN A 497 -4.61 35.60 2.06
CA ASN A 497 -5.19 36.91 1.72
C ASN A 497 -5.74 37.04 0.28
N CYS A 498 -6.06 35.91 -0.39
CA CYS A 498 -6.54 35.91 -1.77
C CYS A 498 -7.73 36.85 -1.97
N SER A 499 -7.66 37.65 -3.04
CA SER A 499 -8.75 38.51 -3.51
C SER A 499 -9.10 38.10 -4.94
N PHE A 500 -10.38 37.87 -5.20
CA PHE A 500 -10.87 37.40 -6.50
C PHE A 500 -11.82 38.41 -7.11
N ASP A 501 -11.80 38.53 -8.43
CA ASP A 501 -12.85 39.22 -9.17
C ASP A 501 -14.10 38.31 -9.25
N LEU A 502 -15.12 38.66 -8.47
CA LEU A 502 -16.37 37.89 -8.34
C LEU A 502 -17.47 38.35 -9.31
N ARG A 503 -17.16 39.23 -10.27
CA ARG A 503 -18.12 39.62 -11.31
C ARG A 503 -18.60 38.40 -12.11
N GLY A 504 -19.88 38.42 -12.47
CA GLY A 504 -20.52 37.31 -13.20
C GLY A 504 -20.93 36.12 -12.32
N GLY A 505 -21.11 36.31 -11.00
CA GLY A 505 -21.62 35.26 -10.11
C GLY A 505 -20.59 34.17 -9.76
N LYS A 506 -19.30 34.45 -9.94
CA LYS A 506 -18.22 33.51 -9.61
C LYS A 506 -18.19 33.23 -8.11
N TYR A 507 -17.98 31.96 -7.77
CA TYR A 507 -17.93 31.51 -6.38
C TYR A 507 -16.50 31.60 -5.82
N PRO A 508 -16.24 32.29 -4.69
CA PRO A 508 -14.89 32.53 -4.17
C PRO A 508 -14.26 31.22 -3.68
N SER A 509 -13.37 30.66 -4.50
CA SER A 509 -12.73 29.36 -4.28
C SER A 509 -11.29 29.39 -4.78
N PRO A 510 -10.36 28.61 -4.20
CA PRO A 510 -9.00 28.51 -4.71
C PRO A 510 -8.92 28.07 -6.18
N LEU A 511 -9.96 27.41 -6.72
CA LEU A 511 -10.00 27.03 -8.14
C LEU A 511 -9.98 28.21 -9.10
N LEU A 512 -10.35 29.42 -8.66
CA LEU A 512 -10.24 30.64 -9.47
C LEU A 512 -8.78 31.02 -9.79
N HIS A 513 -7.79 30.40 -9.14
CA HIS A 513 -6.37 30.57 -9.46
C HIS A 513 -5.92 29.79 -10.71
N VAL A 514 -6.69 28.79 -11.14
CA VAL A 514 -6.29 27.83 -12.18
C VAL A 514 -7.29 27.78 -13.34
N ASN A 515 -8.49 28.33 -13.14
CA ASN A 515 -9.59 28.36 -14.11
C ASN A 515 -9.58 29.60 -15.00
#